data_AF-A0A7H0JWN4-F1
#
_entry.id   AF-A0A7H0JWN4-F1
#
_cell.length_a   1.000
_cell.length_b   1.000
_cell.length_c   1.000
_cell.angle_alpha   90.00
_cell.angle_beta   90.00
_cell.angle_gamma   90.00
#
_symmetry.space_group_name_H-M   'P 1'
#
loop_
_entity.id
_entity.type
_entity.pdbx_description
1 polymer ?
#
loop_
_entity_poly.entity_id
_entity_poly.type
_entity_poly.pdbx_seq_one_letter_code
_entity_poly.pdbx_strand_id
1 'polypeptide(L)'
;MQLRLAGASYDKIAAQLKLPIEEVERLVAEGVAALNSEPSALRARLELARLDALLMGIWAQAQRGDTAAVGQALKIIGQRSAILARLDGVQSGEPDNSGVPSVADQVATLKLSVAES
;
A
#
# COMPACT_ATOMS: atom_id res chain seq x y z
N MET A 1 11.15 -20.83 2.22
CA MET A 1 10.55 -19.48 2.07
C MET A 1 11.27 -18.57 1.08
N GLN A 2 12.61 -18.56 1.02
CA GLN A 2 13.36 -17.72 0.08
C GLN A 2 12.94 -17.88 -1.41
N LEU A 3 12.59 -19.10 -1.84
CA LEU A 3 12.15 -19.37 -3.23
C LEU A 3 10.73 -18.85 -3.56
N ARG A 4 9.82 -18.82 -2.58
CA ARG A 4 8.46 -18.24 -2.78
C ARG A 4 8.52 -16.72 -2.84
N LEU A 5 9.43 -16.11 -2.07
CA LEU A 5 9.72 -14.68 -2.13
C LEU A 5 10.31 -14.27 -3.50
N ALA A 6 10.85 -15.22 -4.26
CA ALA A 6 11.37 -15.02 -5.62
C ALA A 6 10.37 -15.35 -6.75
N GLY A 7 9.11 -15.71 -6.43
CA GLY A 7 8.06 -15.94 -7.42
C GLY A 7 8.13 -17.28 -8.18
N ALA A 8 8.82 -18.29 -7.65
CA ALA A 8 8.87 -19.62 -8.27
C ALA A 8 7.55 -20.39 -8.15
N SER A 9 7.15 -21.12 -9.21
CA SER A 9 5.97 -22.00 -9.21
C SER A 9 6.15 -23.23 -8.32
N TYR A 10 5.04 -23.83 -7.88
CA TYR A 10 5.07 -24.99 -6.97
C TYR A 10 5.82 -26.19 -7.55
N ASP A 11 5.72 -26.43 -8.87
CA ASP A 11 6.48 -27.49 -9.56
C ASP A 11 8.00 -27.29 -9.42
N LYS A 12 8.48 -26.05 -9.54
CA LYS A 12 9.90 -25.72 -9.39
C LYS A 12 10.37 -25.88 -7.94
N ILE A 13 9.51 -25.52 -6.98
CA ILE A 13 9.83 -25.68 -5.56
C ILE A 13 9.88 -27.17 -5.18
N ALA A 14 8.93 -27.98 -5.68
CA ALA A 14 8.89 -29.43 -5.51
C ALA A 14 10.11 -30.12 -6.10
N ALA A 15 10.49 -29.79 -7.33
CA ALA A 15 11.69 -30.31 -7.97
C ALA A 15 12.97 -29.96 -7.19
N GLN A 16 13.07 -28.72 -6.68
CA GLN A 16 14.24 -28.24 -5.93
C GLN A 16 14.35 -28.90 -4.55
N LEU A 17 13.22 -29.08 -3.87
CA LEU A 17 13.17 -29.69 -2.53
C LEU A 17 13.12 -31.22 -2.58
N LYS A 18 12.99 -31.81 -3.78
CA LYS A 18 12.78 -33.25 -4.01
C LYS A 18 11.60 -33.80 -3.20
N LEU A 19 10.54 -33.01 -3.12
CA LEU A 19 9.30 -33.36 -2.45
C LEU A 19 8.18 -33.51 -3.47
N PRO A 20 7.20 -34.39 -3.22
CA PRO A 20 6.00 -34.45 -4.03
C PRO A 20 5.24 -33.13 -3.95
N ILE A 21 4.56 -32.75 -5.03
CA ILE A 21 3.95 -31.43 -5.13
C ILE A 21 2.85 -31.21 -4.09
N GLU A 22 2.09 -32.25 -3.73
CA GLU A 22 1.05 -32.16 -2.70
C GLU A 22 1.66 -31.84 -1.32
N GLU A 23 2.86 -32.35 -1.05
CA GLU A 23 3.61 -32.07 0.18
C GLU A 23 4.12 -30.63 0.21
N VAL A 24 4.56 -30.10 -0.93
CA VAL A 24 4.96 -28.69 -1.06
C VAL A 24 3.75 -27.78 -0.89
N GLU A 25 2.61 -28.11 -1.49
CA GLU A 25 1.37 -27.35 -1.33
C GLU A 25 0.91 -27.33 0.13
N ARG A 26 0.98 -28.47 0.83
CA ARG A 26 0.66 -28.55 2.26
C ARG A 26 1.62 -27.74 3.14
N LEU A 27 2.93 -27.91 2.97
CA LEU A 27 3.95 -27.17 3.73
C LEU A 27 3.87 -25.65 3.47
N VAL A 28 3.53 -25.27 2.25
CA VAL A 28 3.27 -23.89 1.88
C VAL A 28 1.99 -23.38 2.53
N ALA A 29 0.90 -24.15 2.53
CA ALA A 29 -0.35 -23.80 3.18
C ALA A 29 -0.19 -23.65 4.70
N GLU A 30 0.55 -24.57 5.35
CA GLU A 30 0.92 -24.49 6.76
C GLU A 30 1.81 -23.29 7.06
N GLY A 31 2.81 -23.02 6.19
CA GLY A 31 3.65 -21.82 6.29
C GLY A 31 2.87 -20.51 6.11
N VAL A 32 1.86 -20.50 5.23
CA VAL A 32 0.96 -19.36 5.03
C VAL A 32 -0.01 -19.19 6.19
N ALA A 33 -0.51 -20.28 6.77
CA ALA A 33 -1.33 -20.26 7.99
C ALA A 33 -0.52 -19.73 9.19
N ALA A 34 0.76 -20.14 9.31
CA ALA A 34 1.69 -19.57 10.27
C ALA A 34 1.98 -18.08 9.99
N LEU A 35 2.09 -17.66 8.73
CA LEU A 35 2.20 -16.23 8.36
C LEU A 35 0.91 -15.42 8.64
N ASN A 36 -0.26 -16.05 8.68
CA ASN A 36 -1.49 -15.41 9.14
C ASN A 36 -1.51 -15.17 10.66
N SER A 37 -0.61 -15.80 11.41
CA SER A 37 -0.33 -15.48 12.81
C SER A 37 0.72 -14.38 13.00
N GLU A 38 1.36 -13.87 11.93
CA GLU A 38 2.16 -12.65 12.05
C GLU A 38 1.23 -11.46 12.35
N PRO A 39 1.51 -10.70 13.43
CA PRO A 39 0.75 -9.50 13.74
C PRO A 39 0.69 -8.60 12.49
N SER A 40 -0.50 -8.08 12.16
CA SER A 40 -0.71 -7.14 11.05
C SER A 40 0.32 -5.99 11.06
N ALA A 41 0.74 -5.57 12.25
CA ALA A 41 1.80 -4.60 12.49
C ALA A 41 3.18 -5.02 11.95
N LEU A 42 3.56 -6.30 12.06
CA LEU A 42 4.86 -6.79 11.58
C LEU A 42 4.92 -6.79 10.05
N ARG A 43 3.84 -7.26 9.41
CA ARG A 43 3.70 -7.22 7.94
C ARG A 43 3.68 -5.79 7.41
N ALA A 44 2.98 -4.89 8.09
CA ALA A 44 2.95 -3.47 7.74
C ALA A 44 4.32 -2.80 7.89
N ARG A 45 5.10 -3.14 8.93
CA ARG A 45 6.48 -2.65 9.10
C ARG A 45 7.41 -3.09 7.97
N LEU A 46 7.32 -4.35 7.57
CA LEU A 46 8.13 -4.87 6.46
C LEU A 46 7.80 -4.15 5.15
N GLU A 47 6.52 -3.93 4.88
CA GLU A 47 6.09 -3.25 3.66
C GLU A 47 6.47 -1.77 3.67
N LEU A 48 6.33 -1.08 4.81
CA LEU A 48 6.83 0.28 4.96
C LEU A 48 8.34 0.37 4.68
N ALA A 49 9.14 -0.56 5.19
CA ALA A 49 10.58 -0.59 4.95
C ALA A 49 10.91 -0.77 3.46
N ARG A 50 10.15 -1.60 2.72
CA ARG A 50 10.33 -1.76 1.26
C ARG A 50 9.96 -0.48 0.51
N LEU A 51 8.85 0.14 0.86
CA LEU A 51 8.40 1.39 0.26
C LEU A 51 9.38 2.54 0.53
N ASP A 52 9.95 2.61 1.74
CA ASP A 52 10.98 3.59 2.09
C ASP A 52 12.25 3.39 1.26
N ALA A 53 12.70 2.14 1.08
CA ALA A 53 13.86 1.82 0.24
C ALA A 53 13.63 2.21 -1.23
N LEU A 54 12.43 1.91 -1.77
CA LEU A 54 12.06 2.31 -3.12
C LEU A 54 12.02 3.83 -3.28
N LEU A 55 11.40 4.54 -2.32
CA LEU A 55 11.31 5.99 -2.33
C LEU A 55 12.72 6.61 -2.31
N MET A 56 13.60 6.13 -1.43
CA MET A 56 14.99 6.60 -1.33
C MET A 56 15.73 6.47 -2.66
N GLY A 57 15.54 5.35 -3.38
CA GLY A 57 16.20 5.10 -4.67
C GLY A 57 15.80 6.08 -5.77
N ILE A 58 14.58 6.62 -5.74
CA ILE A 58 14.05 7.53 -6.78
C ILE A 58 13.97 8.99 -6.34
N TRP A 59 14.14 9.28 -5.05
CA TRP A 59 13.90 10.60 -4.47
C TRP A 59 14.75 11.71 -5.11
N ALA A 60 16.03 11.44 -5.37
CA ALA A 60 16.92 12.40 -6.00
C ALA A 60 16.53 12.74 -7.44
N GLN A 61 15.90 11.81 -8.17
CA GLN A 61 15.40 12.05 -9.53
C GLN A 61 14.09 12.85 -9.48
N ALA A 62 13.19 12.47 -8.57
CA ALA A 62 11.94 13.19 -8.35
C ALA A 62 12.18 14.66 -7.95
N GLN A 63 13.12 14.93 -7.02
CA GLN A 63 13.48 16.30 -6.62
C GLN A 63 14.05 17.14 -7.78
N ARG A 64 14.69 16.51 -8.77
CA ARG A 64 15.20 17.18 -9.96
C ARG A 64 14.14 17.43 -11.03
N GLY A 65 12.88 17.04 -10.76
CA GLY A 65 11.77 17.24 -11.68
C GLY A 65 11.64 16.18 -12.77
N ASP A 66 12.28 15.02 -12.64
CA ASP A 66 12.00 13.88 -13.51
C ASP A 66 10.53 13.46 -13.30
N THR A 67 9.69 13.71 -14.31
CA THR A 67 8.24 13.56 -14.21
C THR A 67 7.83 12.11 -13.98
N ALA A 68 8.59 11.14 -14.51
CA ALA A 68 8.35 9.73 -14.27
C ALA A 68 8.69 9.38 -12.81
N ALA A 69 9.84 9.83 -12.30
CA ALA A 69 10.23 9.62 -10.90
C ALA A 69 9.26 10.30 -9.92
N VAL A 70 8.79 11.52 -10.22
CA VAL A 70 7.74 12.21 -9.44
C VAL A 70 6.46 11.37 -9.38
N GLY A 71 6.00 10.86 -10.52
CA GLY A 71 4.80 10.01 -10.57
C GLY A 71 4.94 8.73 -9.73
N GLN A 72 6.11 8.08 -9.75
CA GLN A 72 6.37 6.89 -8.92
C GLN A 72 6.51 7.24 -7.43
N ALA A 73 7.18 8.35 -7.10
CA ALA A 73 7.33 8.79 -5.72
C ALA A 73 5.98 9.09 -5.07
N LEU A 74 5.06 9.77 -5.78
CA LEU A 74 3.71 10.04 -5.29
C LEU A 74 2.91 8.75 -5.05
N LYS A 75 3.05 7.74 -5.91
CA LYS A 75 2.40 6.42 -5.71
C LYS A 75 2.92 5.72 -4.46
N ILE A 76 4.24 5.70 -4.26
CA ILE A 76 4.88 5.10 -3.09
C ILE A 76 4.43 5.84 -1.81
N ILE A 77 4.43 7.17 -1.82
CA ILE A 77 3.94 7.98 -0.70
C ILE A 77 2.48 7.66 -0.38
N GLY A 78 1.62 7.55 -1.40
CA GLY A 78 0.21 7.18 -1.22
C GLY A 78 0.03 5.80 -0.58
N GLN A 79 0.81 4.81 -1.02
CA GLN A 79 0.80 3.47 -0.43
C GLN A 79 1.29 3.46 1.03
N ARG A 80 2.33 4.24 1.35
CA ARG A 80 2.81 4.41 2.74
C ARG A 80 1.72 5.00 3.62
N SER A 81 1.07 6.07 3.17
CA SER A 81 -0.02 6.71 3.89
C SER A 81 -1.19 5.75 4.14
N ALA A 82 -1.55 4.92 3.16
CA ALA A 82 -2.61 3.92 3.32
C ALA A 82 -2.27 2.85 4.38
N ILE A 83 -1.02 2.40 4.42
CA ILE A 83 -0.56 1.44 5.45
C ILE A 83 -0.60 2.08 6.83
N LEU A 84 -0.12 3.32 6.96
CA LEU A 84 -0.11 4.05 8.23
C LEU A 84 -1.54 4.31 8.73
N ALA A 85 -2.45 4.79 7.86
CA ALA A 85 -3.85 5.00 8.22
C ALA A 85 -4.52 3.73 8.76
N ARG A 86 -4.27 2.58 8.11
CA ARG A 86 -4.77 1.28 8.56
C ARG A 86 -4.19 0.86 9.93
N LEU A 87 -2.94 1.23 10.24
CA LEU A 87 -2.32 0.95 11.54
C LEU A 87 -2.85 1.86 12.65
N ASP A 88 -3.11 3.13 12.33
CA ASP A 88 -3.63 4.12 13.27
C ASP A 88 -5.14 3.94 13.54
N GLY A 89 -5.77 2.93 12.94
CA GLY A 89 -7.21 2.66 13.07
C GLY A 89 -8.07 3.71 12.36
N VAL A 90 -7.46 4.61 11.59
CA VAL A 90 -8.16 5.56 10.73
C VAL A 90 -8.70 4.75 9.57
N GLN A 91 -9.96 4.35 9.65
CA GLN A 91 -10.69 3.97 8.46
C GLN A 91 -10.60 5.17 7.53
N SER A 92 -9.86 5.02 6.43
CA SER A 92 -9.98 5.90 5.29
C SER A 92 -11.41 5.73 4.81
N GLY A 93 -12.32 6.50 5.41
CA GLY A 93 -13.66 6.69 4.90
C GLY A 93 -13.49 7.11 3.45
N GLU A 94 -14.31 6.50 2.58
CA GLU A 94 -14.76 7.22 1.40
C GLU A 94 -15.06 8.68 1.80
N PRO A 95 -14.83 9.67 0.92
CA PRO A 95 -15.37 10.99 1.17
C PRO A 95 -16.88 10.84 1.33
N ASP A 96 -17.31 10.85 2.58
CA ASP A 96 -18.70 10.82 2.97
C ASP A 96 -19.30 12.12 2.43
N ASN A 97 -20.01 12.00 1.31
CA ASN A 97 -20.81 13.07 0.73
C ASN A 97 -22.08 13.34 1.55
N SER A 98 -22.05 13.13 2.86
CA SER A 98 -23.07 13.57 3.79
C SER A 98 -22.58 14.81 4.55
N GLY A 99 -22.70 15.97 3.87
CA GLY A 99 -22.92 17.24 4.56
C GLY A 99 -21.75 18.22 4.66
N VAL A 100 -20.61 17.99 4.01
CA VAL A 100 -19.61 19.06 3.84
C VAL A 100 -19.92 19.81 2.54
N PRO A 101 -20.37 21.08 2.59
CA PRO A 101 -20.67 21.84 1.37
C PRO A 101 -19.41 21.93 0.51
N SER A 102 -19.57 21.62 -0.78
CA SER A 102 -18.50 21.69 -1.77
C SER A 102 -17.89 23.10 -1.77
N VAL A 103 -16.62 23.23 -2.15
CA VAL A 103 -15.99 24.54 -2.37
C VAL A 103 -16.82 25.39 -3.34
N ALA A 104 -17.53 24.76 -4.29
CA ALA A 104 -18.48 25.44 -5.16
C ALA A 104 -19.69 26.02 -4.40
N ASP A 105 -20.22 25.30 -3.41
CA ASP A 105 -21.35 25.74 -2.58
C ASP A 105 -20.95 26.86 -1.62
N GLN A 106 -19.73 26.80 -1.07
CA GLN A 106 -19.18 27.84 -0.20
C GLN A 106 -18.99 29.16 -0.97
N VAL A 107 -18.55 29.09 -2.22
CA VAL A 107 -18.40 30.26 -3.10
C VAL A 107 -19.76 30.83 -3.52
N ALA A 108 -20.78 29.99 -3.74
CA ALA A 108 -22.13 30.46 -4.03
C ALA A 108 -22.76 31.21 -2.83
N THR A 109 -22.58 30.67 -1.62
CA THR A 109 -23.10 31.27 -0.39
C THR A 109 -22.47 32.65 -0.11
N LEU A 110 -21.16 32.79 -0.36
CA LEU A 110 -20.46 34.08 -0.23
C LEU A 110 -20.92 35.13 -1.27
N LYS A 111 -21.31 34.70 -2.48
CA LYS A 111 -21.83 35.62 -3.49
C LYS A 111 -23.23 36.15 -3.16
N LEU A 112 -24.06 35.36 -2.46
CA LEU A 112 -25.36 35.84 -1.98
C LEU A 112 -25.22 36.84 -0.83
N SER A 113 -24.32 36.61 0.14
CA SER A 113 -24.16 37.52 1.28
C SER A 113 -23.57 38.88 0.91
N VAL A 114 -22.84 38.97 -0.22
CA VAL A 114 -22.27 40.22 -0.75
C VAL A 114 -23.29 41.00 -1.60
N ALA A 115 -24.38 40.37 -2.04
CA ALA A 115 -25.44 41.03 -2.82
C ALA A 115 -26.54 41.66 -1.94
N GLU A 116 -26.57 41.33 -0.64
CA GLU A 116 -27.55 41.85 0.34
C GLU A 116 -26.95 42.89 1.32
N SER A 117 -25.73 43.38 1.07
CA SER A 117 -25.09 44.51 1.77
C SER A 117 -24.76 45.64 0.80
#